data_AF-A0A7X2D5M5-F1
#
_entry.id   AF-A0A7X2D5M5-F1
#
_cell.length_a   1.000
_cell.length_b   1.000
_cell.length_c   1.000
_cell.angle_alpha   90.00
_cell.angle_beta   90.00
_cell.angle_gamma   90.00
#
_symmetry.space_group_name_H-M   'P 1'
#
loop_
_entity.id
_entity.type
_entity.pdbx_description
1 polymer ?
#
loop_
_entity_poly.entity_id
_entity_poly.type
_entity_poly.pdbx_seq_one_letter_code
_entity_poly.pdbx_strand_id
1 'polypeptide(L)'
;MSERERLRAKSRRLRSEMRKLGPMIKGSVIFREMRCGKPICKCTRGEPHLYLCVVYAEKGKSKTVYVDKKRQAEALIYSRNYKKFKALLKEHSQLNLTLLKSDKKVKKGR
;
A
#
# COMPACT_ATOMS: atom_id res chain seq x y z
N MET A 1 31.97 -13.53 -4.43
CA MET A 1 30.72 -12.94 -3.86
C MET A 1 30.17 -13.86 -2.78
N SER A 2 30.40 -13.53 -1.52
CA SER A 2 29.83 -14.21 -0.35
C SER A 2 28.30 -14.09 -0.33
N GLU A 3 27.64 -15.03 0.35
CA GLU A 3 26.18 -14.98 0.56
C GLU A 3 25.74 -13.66 1.20
N ARG A 4 26.52 -13.16 2.15
CA ARG A 4 26.29 -11.89 2.84
C ARG A 4 26.32 -10.69 1.89
N GLU A 5 27.25 -10.65 0.94
CA GLU A 5 27.33 -9.60 -0.08
C GLU A 5 26.11 -9.64 -1.01
N ARG A 6 25.66 -10.84 -1.39
CA ARG A 6 24.44 -11.02 -2.21
C ARG A 6 23.21 -10.49 -1.48
N LEU A 7 23.04 -10.82 -0.21
CA LEU A 7 21.96 -10.31 0.63
C LEU A 7 22.01 -8.78 0.75
N ARG A 8 23.19 -8.20 1.01
CA ARG A 8 23.36 -6.74 1.06
C ARG A 8 23.03 -6.07 -0.27
N ALA A 9 23.46 -6.64 -1.39
CA ALA A 9 23.12 -6.14 -2.72
C ALA A 9 21.61 -6.18 -2.98
N LYS A 10 20.96 -7.28 -2.62
CA LYS A 10 19.49 -7.42 -2.71
C LYS A 10 18.76 -6.40 -1.82
N SER A 11 19.22 -6.19 -0.59
CA SER A 11 18.69 -5.14 0.32
C SER A 11 18.75 -3.75 -0.31
N ARG A 12 19.90 -3.39 -0.93
CA ARG A 12 20.04 -2.11 -1.66
C ARG A 12 19.09 -2.02 -2.84
N ARG A 13 18.91 -3.10 -3.62
CA ARG A 13 17.97 -3.14 -4.75
C ARG A 13 16.53 -2.90 -4.29
N LEU A 14 16.06 -3.63 -3.27
CA LEU A 14 14.70 -3.47 -2.73
C LEU A 14 14.45 -2.04 -2.26
N ARG A 15 15.42 -1.41 -1.60
CA ARG A 15 15.34 -0.01 -1.19
C ARG A 15 15.28 0.94 -2.38
N SER A 16 16.02 0.66 -3.45
CA SER A 16 15.96 1.43 -4.68
C SER A 16 14.58 1.33 -5.35
N GLU A 17 14.01 0.12 -5.44
CA GLU A 17 12.67 -0.09 -5.98
C GLU A 17 11.59 0.64 -5.18
N MET A 18 11.70 0.65 -3.85
CA MET A 18 10.78 1.43 -3.00
C MET A 18 10.86 2.94 -3.28
N ARG A 19 12.05 3.49 -3.54
CA ARG A 19 12.22 4.93 -3.86
C ARG A 19 11.61 5.33 -5.21
N LYS A 20 11.46 4.38 -6.14
CA LYS A 20 10.86 4.64 -7.45
C LYS A 20 9.33 4.72 -7.40
N LEU A 21 8.71 4.29 -6.30
CA LEU A 21 7.26 4.34 -6.16
C LEU A 21 6.82 5.79 -5.97
N GLY A 22 5.82 6.21 -6.75
CA GLY A 22 5.20 7.53 -6.63
C GLY A 22 4.29 7.65 -5.40
N PRO A 23 3.38 8.65 -5.39
CA PRO A 23 2.50 8.87 -4.25
C PRO A 23 1.67 7.62 -3.91
N MET A 24 1.38 7.44 -2.63
CA MET A 24 0.75 6.23 -2.12
C MET A 24 -0.16 6.53 -0.93
N ILE A 25 -1.24 5.76 -0.80
CA ILE A 25 -2.19 5.89 0.31
C ILE A 25 -2.31 4.54 1.03
N LYS A 26 -2.12 4.59 2.35
CA LYS A 26 -2.42 3.48 3.25
C LYS A 26 -3.92 3.31 3.36
N GLY A 27 -4.47 2.35 2.63
CA GLY A 27 -5.89 2.05 2.64
C GLY A 27 -6.32 1.20 1.45
N SER A 28 -7.62 0.96 1.37
CA SER A 28 -8.26 0.23 0.29
C SER A 28 -9.15 1.17 -0.52
N VAL A 29 -9.07 1.04 -1.84
CA VAL A 29 -10.01 1.68 -2.74
C VAL A 29 -11.16 0.74 -3.01
N ILE A 30 -12.39 1.21 -2.82
CA ILE A 30 -13.62 0.44 -3.05
C ILE A 30 -14.61 1.27 -3.88
N PHE A 31 -15.52 0.60 -4.58
CA PHE A 31 -16.71 1.24 -5.13
C PHE A 31 -17.87 1.08 -4.15
N ARG A 32 -18.67 2.13 -4.01
CA ARG A 32 -19.91 2.13 -3.23
C ARG A 32 -21.05 2.63 -4.09
N GLU A 33 -22.17 1.93 -4.00
CA GLU A 33 -23.44 2.35 -4.58
C GLU A 33 -24.13 3.33 -3.64
N MET A 34 -24.51 4.50 -4.15
CA MET A 34 -25.21 5.52 -3.36
C MET A 34 -26.29 6.23 -4.17
N ARG A 35 -27.31 6.71 -3.46
CA ARG A 35 -28.36 7.60 -4.01
C ARG A 35 -27.96 9.05 -3.77
N CYS A 36 -28.24 9.93 -4.73
CA CYS A 36 -27.87 11.36 -4.63
C CYS A 36 -28.92 12.24 -3.93
N GLY A 37 -30.07 11.69 -3.54
CA GLY A 37 -31.15 12.43 -2.87
C GLY A 37 -32.02 13.29 -3.79
N LYS A 38 -31.70 13.43 -5.08
CA LYS A 38 -32.53 14.16 -6.04
C LYS A 38 -33.77 13.33 -6.42
N PRO A 39 -34.99 13.87 -6.30
CA PRO A 39 -36.22 13.09 -6.46
C PRO A 39 -36.39 12.48 -7.86
N ILE A 40 -35.97 13.23 -8.89
CA ILE A 40 -36.09 12.81 -10.31
C ILE A 40 -34.88 12.03 -10.84
N CYS A 41 -33.89 11.71 -10.01
CA CYS A 41 -32.70 11.04 -10.48
C CYS A 41 -32.94 9.54 -10.67
N LYS A 42 -32.34 8.93 -11.70
CA LYS A 42 -32.40 7.47 -11.95
C LYS A 42 -31.98 6.61 -10.75
N CYS A 43 -31.17 7.14 -9.82
CA CYS A 43 -30.82 6.43 -8.60
C CYS A 43 -31.99 6.13 -7.67
N THR A 44 -33.11 6.86 -7.78
CA THR A 44 -34.35 6.56 -7.04
C THR A 44 -35.14 5.42 -7.68
N ARG A 45 -34.89 5.12 -8.97
CA ARG A 45 -35.56 4.08 -9.76
C ARG A 45 -34.81 2.74 -9.79
N GLY A 46 -33.82 2.56 -8.92
CA GLY A 46 -33.03 1.32 -8.82
C GLY A 46 -31.67 1.35 -9.53
N GLU A 47 -31.24 2.47 -10.12
CA GLU A 47 -29.90 2.62 -10.72
C GLU A 47 -28.96 3.48 -9.85
N PRO A 48 -28.41 2.96 -8.74
CA PRO A 48 -27.57 3.74 -7.85
C PRO A 48 -26.30 4.24 -8.54
N HIS A 49 -25.77 5.35 -8.06
CA HIS A 49 -24.50 5.87 -8.55
C HIS A 49 -23.34 5.11 -7.92
N LEU A 50 -22.32 4.81 -8.72
CA LEU A 50 -21.06 4.25 -8.24
C LEU A 50 -20.07 5.36 -7.88
N TYR A 51 -19.62 5.35 -6.63
CA TYR A 51 -18.60 6.24 -6.10
C TYR A 51 -17.38 5.47 -5.68
N LEU A 52 -16.22 5.87 -6.16
CA LEU A 52 -14.95 5.35 -5.68
C LEU A 52 -14.58 6.04 -4.37
N CYS A 53 -14.23 5.24 -3.37
CA CYS A 53 -13.91 5.69 -2.03
C CYS A 53 -12.58 5.10 -1.58
N VAL A 54 -11.81 5.88 -0.82
CA VAL A 54 -10.64 5.38 -0.07
C VAL A 54 -11.06 5.13 1.36
N VAL A 55 -10.95 3.89 1.80
CA VAL A 55 -11.15 3.49 3.20
C VAL A 55 -9.80 3.28 3.86
N TYR A 56 -9.56 3.98 4.98
CA TYR A 56 -8.32 3.90 5.71
C TYR A 56 -8.56 3.89 7.22
N ALA A 57 -7.61 3.35 7.98
CA ALA A 57 -7.68 3.33 9.43
C ALA A 57 -6.93 4.53 10.02
N GLU A 58 -7.59 5.29 10.89
CA GLU A 58 -7.02 6.42 11.62
C GLU A 58 -7.42 6.31 13.09
N LYS A 59 -6.43 6.32 14.01
CA LYS A 59 -6.64 6.17 15.46
C LYS A 59 -7.57 4.98 15.82
N GLY A 60 -7.36 3.85 15.15
CA GLY A 60 -8.14 2.61 15.37
C GLY A 60 -9.55 2.61 14.75
N LYS A 61 -9.97 3.69 14.08
CA LYS A 61 -11.30 3.79 13.46
C LYS A 61 -11.19 3.83 11.93
N SER A 62 -12.14 3.18 11.25
CA SER A 62 -12.24 3.23 9.79
C SER A 62 -12.84 4.55 9.33
N LYS A 63 -12.12 5.27 8.48
CA LYS A 63 -12.55 6.50 7.81
C LYS A 63 -12.69 6.27 6.32
N THR A 64 -13.57 7.04 5.69
CA THR A 64 -13.87 6.95 4.26
C THR A 64 -13.74 8.32 3.63
N VAL A 65 -13.02 8.43 2.51
CA VAL A 65 -12.93 9.63 1.68
C VAL A 65 -13.50 9.30 0.31
N TYR A 66 -14.49 10.08 -0.12
CA TYR A 66 -15.06 9.98 -1.47
C TYR A 66 -14.13 10.66 -2.46
N VAL A 67 -13.91 10.00 -3.60
CA VAL A 67 -12.99 10.49 -4.64
C VAL A 67 -13.80 10.98 -5.83
N ASP A 68 -13.53 12.22 -6.24
CA ASP A 68 -14.08 12.80 -7.47
C ASP A 68 -13.77 11.90 -8.67
N LYS A 69 -14.71 11.76 -9.61
CA LYS A 69 -14.55 10.99 -10.85
C LYS A 69 -13.24 11.28 -11.58
N LYS A 70 -12.83 12.55 -11.64
CA LYS A 70 -11.59 12.98 -12.32
C LYS A 70 -10.32 12.43 -11.66
N ARG A 71 -10.38 12.08 -10.37
CA ARG A 71 -9.24 11.65 -9.55
C ARG A 71 -9.26 10.16 -9.19
N GLN A 72 -10.22 9.41 -9.72
CA GLN A 72 -10.36 7.98 -9.44
C GLN A 72 -9.13 7.18 -9.87
N ALA A 73 -8.56 7.52 -11.03
CA ALA A 73 -7.34 6.91 -11.51
C ALA A 73 -6.16 7.13 -10.55
N GLU A 74 -5.99 8.35 -10.04
CA GLU A 74 -4.96 8.65 -9.03
C GLU A 74 -5.14 7.80 -7.78
N ALA A 75 -6.35 7.74 -7.22
CA ALA A 75 -6.62 6.97 -6.01
C ALA A 75 -6.28 5.48 -6.19
N LEU A 76 -6.62 4.90 -7.35
CA LEU A 76 -6.26 3.53 -7.70
C LEU A 76 -4.74 3.34 -7.79
N ILE A 77 -4.03 4.26 -8.43
CA ILE A 77 -2.56 4.25 -8.54
C ILE A 77 -1.94 4.34 -7.14
N TYR A 78 -2.42 5.24 -6.28
CA TYR A 78 -1.88 5.43 -4.93
C TYR A 78 -2.08 4.19 -4.05
N SER A 79 -3.25 3.55 -4.11
CA SER A 79 -3.47 2.29 -3.39
C SER A 79 -2.58 1.17 -3.92
N ARG A 80 -2.41 1.08 -5.25
CA ARG A 80 -1.51 0.10 -5.89
C ARG A 80 -0.06 0.32 -5.46
N ASN A 81 0.41 1.57 -5.44
CA ASN A 81 1.77 1.91 -5.00
C ASN A 81 2.00 1.52 -3.54
N TYR A 82 1.03 1.78 -2.66
CA TYR A 82 1.11 1.36 -1.26
C TYR A 82 1.20 -0.17 -1.12
N LYS A 83 0.40 -0.93 -1.87
CA LYS A 83 0.45 -2.40 -1.87
C LYS A 83 1.83 -2.91 -2.32
N LYS A 84 2.40 -2.33 -3.38
CA LYS A 84 3.77 -2.65 -3.84
C LYS A 84 4.82 -2.31 -2.80
N PHE A 85 4.75 -1.11 -2.22
CA PHE A 85 5.66 -0.67 -1.16
C PHE A 85 5.63 -1.63 0.03
N LYS A 86 4.43 -2.01 0.49
CA LYS A 86 4.26 -2.94 1.63
C LYS A 86 4.91 -4.30 1.36
N ALA A 87 4.79 -4.82 0.12
CA ALA A 87 5.42 -6.08 -0.26
C ALA A 87 6.96 -5.98 -0.25
N LEU A 88 7.51 -4.94 -0.88
CA LEU A 88 8.96 -4.69 -0.91
C LEU A 88 9.53 -4.49 0.49
N LEU A 89 8.82 -3.74 1.35
CA LEU A 89 9.22 -3.49 2.74
C LEU A 89 9.24 -4.78 3.56
N LYS A 90 8.26 -5.68 3.35
CA LYS A 90 8.21 -6.99 4.02
C LYS A 90 9.45 -7.82 3.66
N GLU A 91 9.78 -7.90 2.37
CA GLU A 91 10.94 -8.65 1.90
C GLU A 91 12.25 -8.03 2.41
N HIS A 92 12.39 -6.71 2.33
CA HIS A 92 13.56 -5.98 2.83
C HIS A 92 13.76 -6.21 4.34
N SER A 93 12.66 -6.18 5.11
CA SER A 93 12.69 -6.45 6.55
C SER A 93 13.15 -7.87 6.85
N GLN A 94 12.58 -8.87 6.18
CA GLN A 94 12.96 -10.29 6.37
C GLN A 94 14.44 -10.51 6.05
N LEU A 95 14.93 -9.94 4.95
CA LEU A 95 16.33 -10.04 4.56
C LEU A 95 17.25 -9.42 5.62
N ASN A 96 16.94 -8.22 6.11
CA ASN A 96 17.78 -7.56 7.10
C ASN A 96 17.76 -8.31 8.45
N LEU A 97 16.64 -8.93 8.83
CA LEU A 97 16.59 -9.81 10.00
C LEU A 97 17.53 -11.01 9.85
N THR A 98 17.61 -11.61 8.65
CA THR A 98 18.57 -12.69 8.36
C THR A 98 20.01 -12.22 8.49
N LEU A 99 20.34 -11.04 7.95
CA LEU A 99 21.67 -10.44 8.10
C LEU A 99 22.03 -10.24 9.58
N LEU A 100 21.12 -9.69 10.39
CA LEU A 100 21.35 -9.48 11.83
C LEU A 100 21.53 -10.78 12.61
N LYS A 101 20.79 -11.83 12.27
CA LYS A 101 20.94 -13.16 12.91
C LYS A 101 22.26 -13.82 12.57
N SER A 102 22.75 -13.66 11.34
CA SER A 102 24.05 -14.19 10.92
C SER A 102 25.23 -13.56 11.67
N ASP A 103 25.08 -12.32 12.15
CA ASP A 103 26.10 -11.62 12.94
C ASP A 103 26.27 -12.17 14.37
N LYS A 104 25.23 -12.79 14.93
CA LYS A 104 25.27 -13.33 16.30
C LYS A 104 26.09 -14.62 16.42
N LYS A 105 26.25 -15.40 15.34
CA LYS A 105 27.02 -16.65 15.38
C LYS A 105 28.54 -16.44 15.52
N VAL A 106 29.05 -15.23 15.29
CA VAL A 106 30.49 -14.91 15.36
C VAL A 106 30.92 -14.43 16.76
N LYS A 107 29.97 -14.16 17.69
CA LYS A 107 30.28 -13.63 19.04
C LYS A 107 30.13 -14.65 20.18
N LYS A 108 30.49 -15.92 19.96
CA LYS A 108 30.70 -16.89 21.06
C LYS A 108 32.16 -17.33 21.03
N GLY A 109 33.00 -16.59 21.75
CA GLY A 109 34.44 -16.82 21.80
C GLY A 109 35.20 -15.59 22.28
N ARG A 110 34.95 -15.15 23.51
CA ARG A 110 35.95 -14.54 24.39
C ARG A 110 35.46 -14.58 25.83
#